data_AF-A0A9D7QE37-F1
#
_entry.id   AF-A0A9D7QE37-F1
#
_cell.length_a   1.000
_cell.length_b   1.000
_cell.length_c   1.000
_cell.angle_alpha   90.00
_cell.angle_beta   90.00
_cell.angle_gamma   90.00
#
_symmetry.space_group_name_H-M   'P 1'
#
loop_
_entity.id
_entity.type
_entity.pdbx_description
1 polymer ?
#
loop_
_entity_poly.entity_id
_entity_poly.type
_entity_poly.pdbx_seq_one_letter_code
_entity_poly.pdbx_strand_id
1 'polypeptide(L)'
;MTKRQDITTAAITGLSDTIKRVKEQQALLRAKRPAIAAMVKRMKRKSFKSLGLQPFVSHNREYSDERKVTEDLISIGVVINSLPGFKDKRLVELLGEFMDADKEQSRDWPAGLNRDFIFWFRQHEERTWIKVCFYVYVRSDSPTCRKVLTRVETETVEKPIYEIVCD
;
A
#
# COMPACT_ATOMS: atom_id res chain seq x y z
N MET A 1 5.48 -44.10 -14.74
CA MET A 1 4.25 -43.59 -14.09
C MET A 1 4.51 -42.64 -12.91
N THR A 2 5.75 -42.22 -12.64
CA THR A 2 6.14 -41.50 -11.40
C THR A 2 6.05 -39.97 -11.47
N LYS A 3 6.35 -39.35 -12.63
CA LYS A 3 6.37 -37.87 -12.78
C LYS A 3 5.04 -37.15 -12.52
N ARG A 4 3.90 -37.82 -12.71
CA ARG A 4 2.56 -37.19 -12.59
C ARG A 4 2.07 -37.15 -11.14
N GLN A 5 2.53 -38.05 -10.27
CA GLN A 5 2.19 -38.09 -8.84
C GLN A 5 2.98 -37.06 -8.01
N ASP A 6 4.23 -36.77 -8.41
CA ASP A 6 5.08 -35.79 -7.72
C ASP A 6 4.58 -34.34 -7.89
N ILE A 7 4.03 -34.01 -9.07
CA ILE A 7 3.46 -32.70 -9.37
C ILE A 7 2.20 -32.44 -8.53
N THR A 8 1.33 -33.44 -8.38
CA THR A 8 0.11 -33.32 -7.57
C THR A 8 0.43 -33.12 -6.09
N THR A 9 1.44 -33.81 -5.56
CA THR A 9 1.83 -33.71 -4.15
C THR A 9 2.45 -32.34 -3.83
N ALA A 10 3.30 -31.81 -4.73
CA ALA A 10 3.85 -30.46 -4.60
C ALA A 10 2.76 -29.37 -4.70
N ALA A 11 1.80 -29.53 -5.62
CA ALA A 11 0.69 -28.59 -5.76
C ALA A 11 -0.25 -28.60 -4.53
N ILE A 12 -0.56 -29.78 -3.98
CA ILE A 12 -1.39 -29.91 -2.76
C ILE A 12 -0.68 -29.31 -1.55
N THR A 13 0.63 -29.52 -1.42
CA THR A 13 1.43 -28.92 -0.33
C THR A 13 1.46 -27.40 -0.45
N GLY A 14 1.69 -26.86 -1.66
CA GLY A 14 1.66 -25.42 -1.90
C GLY A 14 0.30 -24.77 -1.64
N LEU A 15 -0.80 -25.49 -1.91
CA LEU A 15 -2.16 -25.05 -1.56
C LEU A 15 -2.38 -25.05 -0.05
N SER A 16 -1.94 -26.10 0.65
CA SER A 16 -2.03 -26.20 2.11
C SER A 16 -1.30 -25.05 2.81
N ASP A 17 -0.07 -24.75 2.37
CA ASP A 17 0.71 -23.63 2.89
C ASP A 17 0.05 -22.28 2.61
N THR A 18 -0.58 -22.14 1.44
CA THR A 18 -1.33 -20.95 1.09
C THR A 18 -2.56 -20.78 1.99
N ILE A 19 -3.33 -21.85 2.22
CA ILE A 19 -4.48 -21.83 3.13
C ILE A 19 -4.06 -21.47 4.56
N LYS A 20 -2.95 -22.07 5.04
CA LYS A 20 -2.40 -21.75 6.36
C LYS A 20 -2.03 -20.26 6.47
N ARG A 21 -1.31 -19.73 5.47
CA ARG A 21 -0.97 -18.30 5.41
C ARG A 21 -2.20 -17.42 5.43
N VAL A 22 -3.23 -17.71 4.63
CA VAL A 22 -4.47 -16.93 4.61
C VAL A 22 -5.17 -16.94 5.98
N LYS A 23 -5.19 -18.08 6.67
CA LYS A 23 -5.76 -18.18 8.02
C LYS A 23 -4.98 -17.34 9.05
N GLU A 24 -3.66 -17.40 9.03
CA GLU A 24 -2.80 -16.57 9.88
C GLU A 24 -3.04 -15.07 9.64
N GLN A 25 -3.13 -14.66 8.37
CA GLN A 25 -3.43 -13.28 8.00
C GLN A 25 -4.80 -12.82 8.52
N GLN A 26 -5.84 -13.65 8.34
CA GLN A 26 -7.17 -13.35 8.85
C GLN A 26 -7.21 -13.26 10.38
N ALA A 27 -6.46 -14.12 11.09
CA ALA A 27 -6.37 -14.10 12.54
C ALA A 27 -5.70 -12.81 13.03
N LEU A 28 -4.59 -12.40 12.42
CA LEU A 28 -3.90 -11.16 12.76
C LEU A 28 -4.79 -9.93 12.50
N LEU A 29 -5.46 -9.87 11.34
CA LEU A 29 -6.41 -8.79 11.03
C LEU A 29 -7.56 -8.70 12.04
N ARG A 30 -8.06 -9.85 12.51
CA ARG A 30 -9.09 -9.88 13.57
C ARG A 30 -8.53 -9.39 14.90
N ALA A 31 -7.34 -9.83 15.29
CA ALA A 31 -6.69 -9.43 16.53
C ALA A 31 -6.42 -7.91 16.56
N LYS A 32 -5.99 -7.34 15.43
CA LYS A 32 -5.69 -5.90 15.30
C LYS A 32 -6.88 -5.04 14.88
N ARG A 33 -8.08 -5.63 14.76
CA ARG A 33 -9.30 -4.91 14.38
C ARG A 33 -9.59 -3.67 15.24
N PRO A 34 -9.38 -3.67 16.58
CA PRO A 34 -9.59 -2.46 17.38
C PRO A 34 -8.63 -1.33 17.01
N ALA A 35 -7.34 -1.63 16.81
CA ALA A 35 -6.33 -0.65 16.42
C ALA A 35 -6.60 -0.10 15.00
N ILE A 36 -6.94 -0.98 14.05
CA ILE A 36 -7.36 -0.60 12.69
C ILE A 36 -8.59 0.32 12.75
N ALA A 37 -9.60 -0.05 13.56
CA ALA A 37 -10.82 0.76 13.71
C ALA A 37 -10.54 2.12 14.33
N ALA A 38 -9.61 2.20 15.29
CA ALA A 38 -9.17 3.46 15.88
C ALA A 38 -8.49 4.37 14.83
N MET A 39 -7.61 3.80 13.99
CA MET A 39 -6.97 4.54 12.89
C MET A 39 -8.00 5.03 11.87
N VAL A 40 -8.91 4.17 11.43
CA VAL A 40 -10.01 4.56 10.53
C VAL A 40 -10.93 5.60 11.16
N LYS A 41 -11.13 5.57 12.49
CA LYS A 41 -11.93 6.58 13.20
C LYS A 41 -11.21 7.94 13.27
N ARG A 42 -9.88 7.96 13.49
CA ARG A 42 -9.06 9.20 13.39
C ARG A 42 -9.23 9.83 12.02
N MET A 43 -9.13 9.02 10.97
CA MET A 43 -9.36 9.45 9.59
C MET A 43 -10.74 10.09 9.39
N LYS A 44 -11.81 9.46 9.90
CA LYS A 44 -13.22 9.86 9.72
C LYS A 44 -13.67 11.12 10.49
N ARG A 45 -12.77 11.83 11.19
CA ARG A 45 -13.07 13.14 11.79
C ARG A 45 -13.36 14.18 10.69
N LYS A 46 -13.86 15.38 11.05
CA LYS A 46 -14.51 16.39 10.16
C LYS A 46 -13.90 16.56 8.75
N SER A 47 -12.60 16.38 8.55
CA SER A 47 -11.90 16.43 7.27
C SER A 47 -12.33 15.36 6.24
N PHE A 48 -12.68 14.14 6.67
CA PHE A 48 -12.94 12.99 5.79
C PHE A 48 -14.23 13.08 4.97
N LYS A 49 -15.31 13.62 5.57
CA LYS A 49 -16.60 13.76 4.87
C LYS A 49 -16.51 14.67 3.66
N SER A 50 -15.63 15.67 3.71
CA SER A 50 -15.43 16.62 2.62
C SER A 50 -14.58 16.08 1.45
N LEU A 51 -13.91 14.94 1.64
CA LEU A 51 -12.99 14.35 0.67
C LEU A 51 -13.47 13.01 0.10
N GLY A 52 -14.63 12.48 0.54
CA GLY A 52 -15.23 11.27 -0.04
C GLY A 52 -14.39 10.00 0.12
N LEU A 53 -13.56 9.93 1.16
CA LEU A 53 -12.50 8.94 1.28
C LEU A 53 -13.02 7.56 1.74
N GLN A 54 -12.49 6.50 1.12
CA GLN A 54 -12.70 5.12 1.52
C GLN A 54 -11.36 4.45 1.83
N PRO A 55 -11.07 4.13 3.10
CA PRO A 55 -9.85 3.41 3.45
C PRO A 55 -9.99 1.94 3.05
N PHE A 56 -8.92 1.36 2.50
CA PHE A 56 -8.80 -0.08 2.31
C PHE A 56 -7.73 -0.64 3.24
N VAL A 57 -7.89 -1.88 3.69
CA VAL A 57 -6.96 -2.54 4.60
C VAL A 57 -6.38 -3.76 3.90
N SER A 58 -5.07 -3.87 3.90
CA SER A 58 -4.34 -5.04 3.41
C SER A 58 -3.30 -5.47 4.44
N HIS A 59 -2.98 -6.76 4.45
CA HIS A 59 -1.88 -7.28 5.25
C HIS A 59 -0.76 -7.70 4.31
N ASN A 60 0.43 -7.17 4.54
CA ASN A 60 1.63 -7.51 3.80
C ASN A 60 2.69 -8.01 4.78
N ARG A 61 3.58 -8.88 4.33
CA ARG A 61 4.81 -9.16 5.07
C ARG A 61 5.91 -8.34 4.42
N GLU A 62 6.62 -7.54 5.19
CA GLU A 62 7.86 -6.95 4.70
C GLU A 62 8.93 -8.05 4.74
N TYR A 63 9.52 -8.28 3.57
CA TYR A 63 10.63 -9.20 3.40
C TYR A 63 11.91 -8.37 3.35
N SER A 64 12.90 -8.75 4.14
CA SER A 64 14.28 -8.34 3.89
C SER A 64 14.77 -8.97 2.57
N ASP A 65 15.89 -8.48 2.04
CA ASP A 65 16.54 -9.00 0.81
C ASP A 65 16.76 -10.52 0.81
N GLU A 66 16.72 -11.17 1.99
CA GLU A 66 16.83 -12.62 2.17
C GLU A 66 15.48 -13.39 2.27
N ARG A 67 14.33 -12.78 1.95
CA ARG A 67 12.99 -13.38 2.13
C ARG A 67 12.66 -13.83 3.57
N LYS A 68 13.43 -13.39 4.57
CA LYS A 68 13.06 -13.53 5.98
C LYS A 68 12.05 -12.44 6.32
N VAL A 69 10.91 -12.88 6.84
CA VAL A 69 9.88 -11.99 7.40
C VAL A 69 10.48 -11.35 8.65
N THR A 70 10.71 -10.05 8.60
CA THR A 70 11.31 -9.33 9.74
C THR A 70 10.24 -8.86 10.72
N GLU A 71 9.07 -8.46 10.21
CA GLU A 71 7.95 -7.85 10.94
C GLU A 71 6.61 -8.09 10.19
N ASP A 72 5.50 -8.18 10.92
CA ASP A 72 4.16 -8.21 10.32
C ASP A 72 3.69 -6.78 10.01
N LEU A 73 3.08 -6.55 8.85
CA LEU A 73 2.66 -5.21 8.41
C LEU A 73 1.18 -5.19 8.03
N ILE A 74 0.41 -4.35 8.73
CA ILE A 74 -0.97 -4.04 8.36
C ILE A 74 -0.97 -2.68 7.66
N SER A 75 -1.32 -2.67 6.38
CA SER A 75 -1.42 -1.47 5.57
C SER A 75 -2.86 -0.96 5.53
N ILE A 76 -3.05 0.32 5.81
CA ILE A 76 -4.31 1.05 5.61
C ILE A 76 -4.06 2.09 4.52
N GLY A 77 -4.65 1.89 3.36
CA GLY A 77 -4.52 2.80 2.22
C GLY A 77 -5.72 3.75 2.12
N VAL A 78 -5.46 5.01 1.78
CA VAL A 78 -6.48 6.05 1.57
C VAL A 78 -6.16 6.77 0.27
N VAL A 79 -7.09 6.77 -0.68
CA VAL A 79 -6.91 7.47 -1.96
C VAL A 79 -7.65 8.81 -1.89
N ILE A 80 -6.93 9.91 -2.07
CA ILE A 80 -7.47 11.27 -2.12
C ILE A 80 -7.31 11.79 -3.54
N ASN A 81 -8.42 12.03 -4.23
CA ASN A 81 -8.39 12.48 -5.61
C ASN A 81 -8.74 13.96 -5.75
N SER A 82 -8.29 14.53 -6.86
CA SER A 82 -8.75 15.83 -7.35
C SER A 82 -8.56 16.99 -6.36
N LEU A 83 -7.47 17.00 -5.60
CA LEU A 83 -7.14 18.14 -4.75
C LEU A 83 -6.71 19.36 -5.59
N PRO A 84 -6.97 20.59 -5.11
CA PRO A 84 -6.44 21.80 -5.74
C PRO A 84 -4.91 21.95 -5.54
N GLY A 85 -4.30 21.19 -4.62
CA GLY A 85 -2.85 21.14 -4.41
C GLY A 85 -2.49 20.40 -3.12
N PHE A 86 -1.20 20.08 -2.93
CA PHE A 86 -0.70 19.41 -1.72
C PHE A 86 -0.72 20.29 -0.46
N LYS A 87 -0.99 21.59 -0.61
CA LYS A 87 -1.20 22.53 0.50
C LYS A 87 -2.69 22.77 0.81
N ASP A 88 -3.59 21.96 0.27
CA ASP A 88 -5.01 22.02 0.62
C ASP A 88 -5.16 21.87 2.14
N LYS A 89 -5.85 22.83 2.79
CA LYS A 89 -6.00 22.87 4.24
C LYS A 89 -6.59 21.58 4.81
N ARG A 90 -7.53 20.95 4.09
CA ARG A 90 -8.18 19.70 4.53
C ARG A 90 -7.20 18.53 4.54
N LEU A 91 -6.29 18.50 3.56
CA LEU A 91 -5.21 17.51 3.52
C LEU A 91 -4.23 17.74 4.67
N VAL A 92 -3.77 18.98 4.87
CA VAL A 92 -2.79 19.30 5.93
C VAL A 92 -3.37 18.97 7.31
N GLU A 93 -4.62 19.33 7.58
CA GLU A 93 -5.32 18.97 8.82
C GLU A 93 -5.42 17.44 9.00
N LEU A 94 -5.75 16.71 7.94
CA LEU A 94 -5.81 15.24 7.97
C LEU A 94 -4.44 14.61 8.27
N LEU A 95 -3.37 15.06 7.60
CA LEU A 95 -2.02 14.56 7.83
C LEU A 95 -1.51 14.91 9.24
N GLY A 96 -1.91 16.07 9.77
CA GLY A 96 -1.62 16.51 11.14
C GLY A 96 -2.11 15.53 12.20
N GLU A 97 -3.21 14.81 11.94
CA GLU A 97 -3.72 13.76 12.84
C GLU A 97 -2.83 12.51 12.88
N PHE A 98 -1.71 12.44 12.15
CA PHE A 98 -0.79 11.29 12.12
C PHE A 98 0.66 11.66 12.44
N MET A 99 0.92 12.88 12.91
CA MET A 99 2.28 13.36 13.25
C MET A 99 2.88 12.70 14.49
N ASP A 100 2.09 11.93 15.24
CA ASP A 100 2.53 11.07 16.35
C ASP A 100 3.05 9.70 15.89
N ALA A 101 3.24 9.48 14.59
CA ALA A 101 3.78 8.23 14.05
C ALA A 101 5.25 8.01 14.45
N ASP A 102 5.64 6.75 14.65
CA ASP A 102 7.03 6.41 14.96
C ASP A 102 7.96 6.57 13.75
N LYS A 103 7.41 6.45 12.52
CA LYS A 103 8.12 6.73 11.27
C LYS A 103 7.20 7.45 10.30
N GLU A 104 7.78 8.30 9.46
CA GLU A 104 7.11 8.98 8.37
C GLU A 104 7.95 8.98 7.09
N GLN A 105 7.28 9.01 5.94
CA GLN A 105 7.90 9.09 4.62
C GLN A 105 6.94 9.76 3.64
N SER A 106 7.49 10.52 2.70
CA SER A 106 6.76 10.95 1.51
C SER A 106 7.43 10.40 0.25
N ARG A 107 6.63 10.04 -0.76
CA ARG A 107 7.13 9.66 -2.08
C ARG A 107 6.41 10.43 -3.17
N ASP A 108 7.19 11.05 -4.05
CA ASP A 108 6.65 11.80 -5.17
C ASP A 108 6.50 10.90 -6.39
N TRP A 109 5.36 11.05 -7.07
CA TRP A 109 5.05 10.41 -8.34
C TRP A 109 4.66 11.48 -9.37
N PRO A 110 5.64 12.24 -9.90
CA PRO A 110 5.38 13.42 -10.73
C PRO A 110 4.57 13.11 -12.00
N ALA A 111 4.77 11.92 -12.58
CA ALA A 111 4.01 11.46 -13.75
C ALA A 111 2.50 11.40 -13.48
N GLY A 112 2.10 11.11 -12.25
CA GLY A 112 0.69 11.04 -11.82
C GLY A 112 0.14 12.30 -11.15
N LEU A 113 0.93 13.39 -11.03
CA LEU A 113 0.62 14.51 -10.12
C LEU A 113 0.21 14.01 -8.73
N ASN A 114 0.96 13.02 -8.26
CA ASN A 114 0.65 12.27 -7.06
C ASN A 114 1.80 12.36 -6.05
N ARG A 115 1.44 12.35 -4.77
CA ARG A 115 2.36 12.20 -3.66
C ARG A 115 1.75 11.23 -2.66
N ASP A 116 2.56 10.28 -2.24
CA ASP A 116 2.20 9.37 -1.16
C ASP A 116 2.72 9.93 0.16
N PHE A 117 1.88 9.96 1.19
CA PHE A 117 2.28 10.23 2.56
C PHE A 117 2.09 8.97 3.38
N ILE A 118 3.14 8.54 4.08
CA ILE A 118 3.21 7.23 4.71
C ILE A 118 3.61 7.42 6.17
N PHE A 119 2.84 6.79 7.06
CA PHE A 119 3.04 6.84 8.51
C PHE A 119 3.06 5.41 9.05
N TRP A 120 3.98 5.11 9.97
CA TRP A 120 4.06 3.80 10.62
C TRP A 120 3.90 3.94 12.12
N PHE A 121 3.03 3.09 12.69
CA PHE A 121 2.76 3.00 14.12
C PHE A 121 3.15 1.62 14.62
N ARG A 122 4.12 1.56 15.53
CA ARG A 122 4.55 0.33 16.17
C ARG A 122 3.52 -0.09 17.20
N GLN A 123 3.09 -1.34 17.14
CA GLN A 123 2.24 -1.90 18.19
C GLN A 123 3.17 -2.41 19.30
N HIS A 124 3.17 -1.77 20.47
CA HIS A 124 4.17 -2.02 21.53
C HIS A 124 4.28 -3.47 22.02
N GLU A 125 3.25 -4.30 21.81
CA GLU A 125 3.16 -5.66 22.36
C GLU A 125 3.57 -6.75 21.36
N GLU A 126 3.61 -6.46 20.06
CA GLU A 126 3.83 -7.46 19.01
C GLU A 126 4.75 -6.85 17.95
N ARG A 127 5.60 -7.64 17.27
CA ARG A 127 6.50 -7.17 16.19
C ARG A 127 5.70 -6.80 14.91
N THR A 128 4.64 -6.02 15.08
CA THR A 128 3.64 -5.65 14.09
C THR A 128 3.62 -4.15 13.94
N TRP A 129 3.65 -3.71 12.68
CA TRP A 129 3.49 -2.32 12.31
C TRP A 129 2.12 -2.09 11.68
N ILE A 130 1.51 -0.95 12.00
CA ILE A 130 0.39 -0.42 11.22
C ILE A 130 0.93 0.71 10.34
N LYS A 131 0.89 0.49 9.03
CA LYS A 131 1.26 1.48 8.02
C LYS A 131 0.01 2.16 7.47
N VAL A 132 -0.06 3.48 7.56
CA VAL A 132 -1.10 4.29 6.95
C VAL A 132 -0.52 4.99 5.74
N CYS A 133 -1.12 4.79 4.56
CA CYS A 133 -0.65 5.36 3.30
C CYS A 133 -1.75 6.22 2.66
N PHE A 134 -1.49 7.51 2.48
CA PHE A 134 -2.34 8.42 1.75
C PHE A 134 -1.81 8.62 0.33
N TYR A 135 -2.54 8.10 -0.66
CA TYR A 135 -2.26 8.29 -2.08
C TYR A 135 -2.97 9.56 -2.55
N VAL A 136 -2.23 10.66 -2.65
CA VAL A 136 -2.83 11.99 -2.88
C VAL A 136 -2.61 12.43 -4.31
N TYR A 137 -3.69 12.62 -5.06
CA TYR A 137 -3.69 13.08 -6.45
C TYR A 137 -4.20 14.52 -6.55
N VAL A 138 -3.42 15.35 -7.21
CA VAL A 138 -3.76 16.74 -7.51
C VAL A 138 -4.37 16.83 -8.91
N ARG A 139 -5.35 17.71 -9.11
CA ARG A 139 -5.95 17.92 -10.43
C ARG A 139 -4.91 18.44 -11.43
N SER A 140 -5.07 18.07 -12.70
CA SER A 140 -4.22 18.57 -13.78
C SER A 140 -4.29 20.08 -13.98
N ASP A 141 -5.43 20.70 -13.66
CA ASP A 141 -5.68 22.14 -13.70
C ASP A 141 -5.39 22.85 -12.37
N SER A 142 -4.58 22.23 -11.50
CA SER A 142 -4.26 22.80 -10.19
C SER A 142 -3.61 24.18 -10.33
N PRO A 143 -4.10 25.20 -9.60
CA PRO A 143 -3.47 26.52 -9.61
C PRO A 143 -2.12 26.54 -8.88
N THR A 144 -1.77 25.48 -8.16
CA THR A 144 -0.58 25.44 -7.28
C THR A 144 0.39 24.31 -7.58
N CYS A 145 0.01 23.34 -8.41
CA CYS A 145 0.87 22.23 -8.82
C CYS A 145 0.82 22.07 -10.34
N ARG A 146 2.00 21.95 -10.96
CA ARG A 146 2.13 21.68 -12.40
C ARG A 146 3.22 20.64 -12.63
N LYS A 147 3.07 19.84 -13.69
CA LYS A 147 4.16 18.99 -14.17
C LYS A 147 5.21 19.89 -14.83
N VAL A 148 6.46 19.70 -14.46
CA VAL A 148 7.61 20.35 -15.11
C VAL A 148 8.46 19.24 -15.69
N LEU A 149 8.63 19.22 -17.01
CA LEU A 149 9.54 18.31 -17.68
C LEU A 149 10.96 18.78 -17.35
N THR A 150 11.70 18.00 -16.56
CA THR A 150 13.06 18.34 -16.14
C THR A 150 14.12 17.69 -17.03
N ARG A 151 13.84 16.49 -17.56
CA ARG A 151 14.74 15.72 -18.42
C ARG A 151 13.93 14.74 -19.26
N VAL A 152 14.44 14.41 -20.45
CA VAL A 152 14.00 13.27 -21.26
C VAL A 152 15.14 12.27 -21.29
N GLU A 153 14.85 11.03 -20.94
CA GLU A 153 15.76 9.89 -21.08
C GLU A 153 15.13 8.90 -22.06
N THR A 154 15.89 8.49 -23.06
CA THR A 154 15.44 7.54 -24.08
C THR A 154 16.15 6.22 -23.84
N GLU A 155 15.40 5.16 -23.55
CA GLU A 155 15.92 3.81 -23.39
C GLU A 155 15.33 2.91 -24.49
N THR A 156 16.18 2.32 -25.32
CA THR A 156 15.77 1.34 -26.33
C THR A 156 15.59 0.00 -25.65
N VAL A 157 14.34 -0.43 -25.45
CA VAL A 157 14.02 -1.74 -24.87
C VAL A 157 13.72 -2.73 -25.99
N GLU A 158 14.67 -3.62 -26.28
CA GLU A 158 14.40 -4.80 -27.10
C GLU A 158 13.54 -5.78 -26.29
N LYS A 159 12.29 -6.00 -26.72
CA LYS A 159 11.42 -7.03 -26.14
C LYS A 159 11.35 -8.21 -27.08
N PRO A 160 11.83 -9.41 -26.69
CA PRO A 160 11.62 -10.59 -27.49
C PRO A 160 10.12 -10.91 -27.51
N ILE A 161 9.56 -10.98 -28.73
CA ILE A 161 8.20 -11.41 -28.98
C ILE A 161 8.28 -12.84 -29.47
N TYR A 162 7.62 -13.75 -28.74
CA TYR A 162 7.52 -15.15 -29.09
C TYR A 162 6.09 -15.42 -29.58
N GLU A 163 5.98 -16.10 -30.71
CA GLU A 163 4.72 -16.67 -31.18
C GLU A 163 4.78 -18.20 -31.01
N ILE A 164 3.69 -18.79 -30.55
CA ILE A 164 3.54 -20.24 -30.49
C ILE A 164 2.98 -20.68 -31.84
N VAL A 165 3.81 -21.38 -32.61
CA VAL A 165 3.38 -22.08 -33.84
C VAL A 165 3.12 -23.54 -33.48
N CYS A 166 1.89 -24.00 -33.73
CA CYS A 166 1.49 -25.41 -33.58
C CYS A 166 1.18 -26.00 -34.96
N ASP A 167 1.57 -27.25 -35.20
CA ASP A 167 1.14 -28.06 -36.36
C ASP A 167 -0.26 -28.65 -36.17
#